data_AF-V7ATE2-F1
#
_entry.id   AF-V7ATE2-F1
#
_cell.length_a   1.000
_cell.length_b   1.000
_cell.length_c   1.000
_cell.angle_alpha   90.00
_cell.angle_beta   90.00
_cell.angle_gamma   90.00
#
_symmetry.space_group_name_H-M   'P 1'
#
loop_
_entity.id
_entity.type
_entity.pdbx_description
1 polymer ?
#
loop_
_entity_poly.entity_id
_entity_poly.type
_entity_poly.pdbx_seq_one_letter_code
_entity_poly.pdbx_strand_id
1 'polypeptide(L)'
;MLKVWNWYQNCLSVHPVKTQVVSSTILWGVGDLTAQFITHSATKKRLQLSDSDAKFMVNWKRLAVTSMFGFGFVGPVGHFWYEGLDKFIRFKLQLMPKSVRFVATKVAMDSMIFGPFHLFVFFSYMGLCAGKNLPKVKEDLKRNYVPALVLEGGVWSVVQVFNFWYLPVKYQLLYVNLFCLLDSAFLSWLEQQKDASWKKCFQVFHSKNEKGGQC
;
A
#
# COMPACT_ATOMS: atom_id res chain seq x y z
N MET A 1 -5.14 27.03 -5.54
CA MET A 1 -5.11 25.77 -4.77
C MET A 1 -6.27 25.63 -3.77
N LEU A 2 -6.65 26.67 -3.01
CA LEU A 2 -7.76 26.62 -2.03
C LEU A 2 -9.13 26.21 -2.62
N LYS A 3 -9.45 26.60 -3.86
CA LYS A 3 -10.75 26.28 -4.49
C LYS A 3 -10.96 24.77 -4.74
N VAL A 4 -9.93 24.07 -5.21
CA VAL A 4 -10.00 22.61 -5.46
C VAL A 4 -10.11 21.85 -4.15
N TRP A 5 -9.35 22.27 -3.14
CA TRP A 5 -9.43 21.69 -1.80
C TRP A 5 -10.82 21.89 -1.17
N ASN A 6 -11.37 23.09 -1.23
CA ASN A 6 -12.70 23.38 -0.69
C ASN A 6 -13.79 22.59 -1.44
N TRP A 7 -13.68 22.46 -2.77
CA TRP A 7 -14.56 21.61 -3.57
C TRP A 7 -14.48 20.14 -3.15
N TYR A 8 -13.27 19.60 -3.00
CA TYR A 8 -13.06 18.23 -2.53
C TYR A 8 -13.63 18.01 -1.13
N GLN A 9 -13.43 18.96 -0.22
CA GLN A 9 -14.00 18.92 1.13
C GLN A 9 -15.53 18.88 1.09
N ASN A 10 -16.16 19.66 0.21
CA ASN A 10 -17.60 19.68 0.04
C ASN A 10 -18.13 18.35 -0.55
N CYS A 11 -17.45 17.79 -1.55
CA CYS A 11 -17.80 16.47 -2.08
C CYS A 11 -17.66 15.38 -1.01
N LEU A 12 -16.59 15.44 -0.19
CA LEU A 12 -16.35 14.50 0.89
C LEU A 12 -17.40 14.61 2.01
N SER A 13 -17.94 15.80 2.29
CA SER A 13 -19.01 15.95 3.28
C SER A 13 -20.38 15.49 2.78
N VAL A 14 -20.68 15.70 1.49
CA VAL A 14 -21.99 15.32 0.93
C VAL A 14 -22.03 13.84 0.51
N HIS A 15 -20.94 13.33 -0.06
CA HIS A 15 -20.83 11.94 -0.52
C HIS A 15 -19.47 11.33 -0.14
N PRO A 16 -19.26 10.98 1.15
CA PRO A 16 -17.95 10.55 1.65
C PRO A 16 -17.43 9.29 0.95
N VAL A 17 -18.26 8.25 0.82
CA VAL A 17 -17.86 6.98 0.20
C VAL A 17 -17.50 7.17 -1.27
N LYS A 18 -18.38 7.82 -2.05
CA LYS A 18 -18.16 8.04 -3.49
C LYS A 18 -16.88 8.84 -3.75
N THR A 19 -16.68 9.92 -3.00
CA THR A 19 -15.48 10.77 -3.11
C THR A 19 -14.20 10.00 -2.80
N GLN A 20 -14.24 9.16 -1.76
CA GLN A 20 -13.09 8.33 -1.37
C GLN A 20 -12.82 7.20 -2.37
N VAL A 21 -13.84 6.56 -2.93
CA VAL A 21 -13.70 5.55 -3.98
C VAL A 21 -13.06 6.16 -5.24
N VAL A 22 -13.58 7.29 -5.70
CA VAL A 22 -13.06 7.95 -6.92
C VAL A 22 -11.62 8.42 -6.71
N SER A 23 -11.32 9.07 -5.58
CA SER A 23 -9.95 9.50 -5.28
C SER A 23 -8.99 8.33 -5.12
N SER A 24 -9.40 7.23 -4.48
CA SER A 24 -8.59 6.01 -4.38
C SER A 24 -8.29 5.43 -5.76
N THR A 25 -9.29 5.33 -6.64
CA THR A 25 -9.12 4.84 -8.02
C THR A 25 -8.07 5.63 -8.78
N ILE A 26 -8.17 6.97 -8.72
CA ILE A 26 -7.24 7.87 -9.42
C ILE A 26 -5.82 7.73 -8.84
N LEU A 27 -5.69 7.76 -7.52
CA LEU A 27 -4.39 7.70 -6.85
C LEU A 27 -3.71 6.35 -7.09
N TRP A 28 -4.42 5.24 -7.00
CA TRP A 28 -3.86 3.92 -7.32
C TRP A 28 -3.41 3.81 -8.78
N GLY A 29 -4.17 4.38 -9.71
CA GLY A 29 -3.77 4.45 -11.12
C GLY A 29 -2.50 5.29 -11.33
N VAL A 30 -2.44 6.49 -10.74
CA VAL A 30 -1.25 7.36 -10.82
C VAL A 30 -0.03 6.71 -10.18
N GLY A 31 -0.21 5.98 -9.07
CA GLY A 31 0.85 5.26 -8.38
C GLY A 31 1.45 4.17 -9.25
N ASP A 32 0.59 3.41 -9.94
CA ASP A 32 1.04 2.38 -10.86
C ASP A 32 1.76 2.97 -12.08
N LEU A 33 1.26 4.06 -12.67
CA LEU A 33 1.96 4.78 -13.74
C LEU A 33 3.35 5.25 -13.30
N THR A 34 3.45 5.79 -12.09
CA THR A 34 4.72 6.26 -11.50
C THR A 34 5.68 5.10 -11.29
N ALA A 35 5.22 3.99 -10.75
CA ALA A 35 6.00 2.77 -10.58
C ALA A 35 6.52 2.21 -11.91
N GLN A 36 5.66 2.16 -12.94
CA GLN A 36 6.04 1.74 -14.28
C GLN A 36 7.10 2.68 -14.88
N PHE A 37 6.92 4.00 -14.74
CA PHE A 37 7.86 5.00 -15.25
C PHE A 37 9.24 4.90 -14.57
N ILE A 38 9.27 4.74 -13.25
CA ILE A 38 10.50 4.59 -12.48
C ILE A 38 11.22 3.29 -12.88
N THR A 39 10.48 2.19 -13.03
CA THR A 39 11.03 0.90 -13.45
C THR A 39 11.61 0.98 -14.86
N HIS A 40 10.92 1.62 -15.79
CA HIS A 40 11.41 1.82 -17.16
C HIS A 40 12.66 2.69 -17.20
N SER A 41 12.65 3.83 -16.51
CA SER A 41 13.78 4.77 -16.46
C SER A 41 15.02 4.11 -15.86
N ALA A 42 14.86 3.31 -14.83
CA ALA A 42 15.96 2.58 -14.22
C ALA A 42 16.48 1.43 -15.08
N THR A 43 15.58 0.68 -15.74
CA THR A 43 15.98 -0.39 -16.66
C THR A 43 16.77 0.17 -17.83
N LYS A 44 16.31 1.29 -18.40
CA LYS A 44 17.04 2.03 -19.44
C LYS A 44 18.43 2.44 -18.98
N LYS A 45 18.55 3.02 -17.78
CA LYS A 45 19.85 3.41 -17.20
C LYS A 45 20.77 2.22 -16.96
N ARG A 46 20.24 1.09 -16.49
CA ARG A 46 21.00 -0.15 -16.24
C ARG A 46 21.54 -0.77 -17.52
N LEU A 47 20.75 -0.75 -18.61
CA LEU A 47 21.10 -1.38 -19.88
C LEU A 47 21.78 -0.41 -20.87
N GLN A 48 22.01 0.86 -20.49
CA GLN A 48 22.56 1.92 -21.36
C GLN A 48 21.87 2.00 -22.74
N LEU A 49 20.55 1.80 -22.77
CA LEU A 49 19.79 1.82 -24.02
C LEU A 49 19.66 3.24 -24.56
N SER A 50 19.84 3.40 -25.88
CA SER A 50 19.65 4.66 -26.59
C SER A 50 18.19 5.11 -26.55
N ASP A 51 17.93 6.42 -26.71
CA ASP A 51 16.58 7.01 -26.72
C ASP A 51 15.65 6.38 -27.79
N SER A 52 16.24 5.87 -28.87
CA SER A 52 15.54 5.18 -29.95
C SER A 52 15.03 3.77 -29.58
N ASP A 53 15.69 3.08 -28.66
CA ASP A 53 15.46 1.65 -28.41
C ASP A 53 14.58 1.38 -27.17
N ALA A 54 14.52 2.33 -26.24
CA ALA A 54 13.76 2.21 -24.99
C ALA A 54 12.55 3.16 -24.97
N LYS A 55 11.52 2.83 -25.78
CA LYS A 55 10.23 3.54 -25.72
C LYS A 55 9.45 3.12 -24.48
N PHE A 56 9.04 4.09 -23.67
CA PHE A 56 8.20 3.83 -22.51
C PHE A 56 6.84 3.25 -22.94
N MET A 57 6.62 1.97 -22.66
CA MET A 57 5.35 1.28 -22.92
C MET A 57 4.58 1.10 -21.61
N VAL A 58 3.44 1.78 -21.51
CA VAL A 58 2.54 1.63 -20.37
C VAL A 58 1.80 0.30 -20.48
N ASN A 59 1.88 -0.50 -19.42
CA ASN A 59 1.07 -1.69 -19.23
C ASN A 59 -0.34 -1.28 -18.77
N TRP A 60 -1.21 -1.02 -19.75
CA TRP A 60 -2.60 -0.64 -19.52
C TRP A 60 -3.40 -1.70 -18.75
N LYS A 61 -3.08 -2.98 -18.92
CA LYS A 61 -3.74 -4.07 -18.17
C LYS A 61 -3.42 -3.95 -16.68
N ARG A 62 -2.14 -3.76 -16.34
CA ARG A 62 -1.71 -3.59 -14.94
C ARG A 62 -2.34 -2.34 -14.32
N LEU A 63 -2.34 -1.23 -15.07
CA LEU A 63 -2.96 0.02 -14.64
C LEU A 63 -4.46 -0.13 -14.36
N ALA A 64 -5.19 -0.81 -15.24
CA ALA A 64 -6.61 -1.05 -15.06
C ALA A 64 -6.87 -1.92 -13.82
N VAL A 65 -6.09 -2.98 -13.63
CA VAL A 65 -6.18 -3.88 -12.48
C VAL A 65 -5.93 -3.15 -11.16
N THR A 66 -4.85 -2.36 -11.04
CA THR A 66 -4.56 -1.60 -9.82
C THR A 66 -5.60 -0.50 -9.56
N SER A 67 -6.09 0.17 -10.60
CA SER A 67 -7.16 1.17 -10.47
C SER A 67 -8.46 0.52 -9.99
N MET A 68 -8.82 -0.66 -10.53
CA MET A 68 -9.99 -1.43 -10.08
C MET A 68 -9.84 -1.91 -8.63
N PHE A 69 -8.63 -2.23 -8.19
CA PHE A 69 -8.36 -2.54 -6.78
C PHE A 69 -8.62 -1.32 -5.88
N GLY A 70 -8.15 -0.13 -6.30
CA GLY A 70 -8.45 1.14 -5.64
C GLY A 70 -9.94 1.43 -5.56
N PHE A 71 -10.67 1.17 -6.65
CA PHE A 71 -12.12 1.38 -6.76
C PHE A 71 -12.93 0.40 -5.90
N GLY A 72 -12.69 -0.90 -6.05
CA GLY A 72 -13.55 -1.96 -5.52
C GLY A 72 -13.17 -2.43 -4.12
N PHE A 73 -11.90 -2.25 -3.71
CA PHE A 73 -11.42 -2.71 -2.42
C PHE A 73 -10.97 -1.55 -1.54
N VAL A 74 -9.92 -0.82 -1.92
CA VAL A 74 -9.28 0.16 -1.03
C VAL A 74 -10.21 1.33 -0.69
N GLY A 75 -10.94 1.84 -1.67
CA GLY A 75 -11.94 2.89 -1.48
C GLY A 75 -13.02 2.52 -0.45
N PRO A 76 -13.86 1.49 -0.71
CA PRO A 76 -14.96 1.15 0.18
C PRO A 76 -14.46 0.50 1.48
N VAL A 77 -13.57 -0.50 1.41
CA VAL A 77 -13.09 -1.22 2.60
C VAL A 77 -12.28 -0.29 3.49
N GLY A 78 -11.42 0.55 2.91
CA GLY A 78 -10.65 1.54 3.68
C GLY A 78 -11.55 2.56 4.37
N HIS A 79 -12.60 3.05 3.71
CA HIS A 79 -13.56 3.97 4.32
C HIS A 79 -14.20 3.36 5.57
N PHE A 80 -14.82 2.20 5.41
CA PHE A 80 -15.52 1.52 6.50
C PHE A 80 -14.57 1.04 7.59
N TRP A 81 -13.34 0.68 7.24
CA TRP A 81 -12.30 0.32 8.20
C TRP A 81 -11.96 1.50 9.11
N TYR A 82 -11.56 2.65 8.56
CA TYR A 82 -11.16 3.80 9.38
C TYR A 82 -12.33 4.38 10.20
N GLU A 83 -13.53 4.42 9.62
CA GLU A 83 -14.72 4.86 10.35
C GLU A 83 -15.12 3.86 11.44
N GLY A 84 -15.12 2.57 11.14
CA GLY A 84 -15.42 1.51 12.09
C GLY A 84 -14.43 1.45 13.25
N LEU A 85 -13.14 1.61 12.95
CA LEU A 85 -12.05 1.60 13.92
C LEU A 85 -12.12 2.83 14.85
N ASP A 86 -12.48 4.00 14.32
CA ASP A 86 -12.74 5.19 15.15
C ASP A 86 -13.96 5.01 16.06
N LYS A 87 -15.08 4.50 15.52
CA LYS A 87 -16.29 4.22 16.31
C LYS A 87 -16.02 3.17 17.39
N PHE A 88 -15.35 2.07 17.04
CA PHE A 88 -15.02 1.00 17.98
C PHE A 88 -14.18 1.52 19.14
N ILE A 89 -13.12 2.27 18.87
CA ILE A 89 -12.24 2.74 19.95
C ILE A 89 -12.93 3.78 20.83
N ARG A 90 -13.77 4.66 20.26
CA ARG A 90 -14.51 5.67 21.03
C ARG A 90 -15.64 5.08 21.86
N PHE A 91 -16.44 4.19 21.28
CA PHE A 91 -17.66 3.68 21.92
C PHE A 91 -17.41 2.42 22.75
N LYS A 92 -16.55 1.51 22.30
CA LYS A 92 -16.25 0.25 23.00
C LYS A 92 -15.11 0.39 24.00
N LEU A 93 -14.02 1.07 23.62
CA LEU A 93 -12.83 1.23 24.48
C LEU A 93 -12.83 2.55 25.27
N GLN A 94 -13.76 3.46 24.99
CA GLN A 94 -13.91 4.76 25.68
C GLN A 94 -12.60 5.56 25.78
N LEU A 95 -11.71 5.40 24.80
CA LEU A 95 -10.44 6.12 24.77
C LEU A 95 -10.66 7.55 24.27
N MET A 96 -10.04 8.51 24.95
CA MET A 96 -10.08 9.91 24.52
C MET A 96 -9.45 10.07 23.13
N PRO A 97 -10.14 10.76 22.20
CA PRO A 97 -9.54 11.13 20.92
C PRO A 97 -8.22 11.87 21.13
N LYS A 98 -7.22 11.56 20.29
CA LYS A 98 -5.85 12.12 20.36
C LYS A 98 -4.99 11.73 21.58
N SER A 99 -5.44 10.79 22.42
CA SER A 99 -4.56 10.18 23.42
C SER A 99 -3.51 9.27 22.76
N VAL A 100 -2.32 9.15 23.36
CA VAL A 100 -1.30 8.17 22.95
C VAL A 100 -1.89 6.77 22.87
N ARG A 101 -2.73 6.39 23.86
CA ARG A 101 -3.38 5.08 23.89
C ARG A 101 -4.35 4.90 22.73
N PHE A 102 -5.08 5.95 22.37
CA PHE A 102 -6.01 5.93 21.23
C PHE A 102 -5.26 5.67 19.93
N VAL A 103 -4.17 6.41 19.68
CA VAL A 103 -3.37 6.27 18.47
C VAL A 103 -2.66 4.91 18.44
N ALA A 104 -2.03 4.50 19.55
CA ALA A 104 -1.35 3.21 19.64
C ALA A 104 -2.29 2.04 19.35
N THR A 105 -3.50 2.04 19.92
CA THR A 105 -4.51 1.01 19.63
C THR A 105 -4.92 1.02 18.16
N LYS A 106 -5.11 2.20 17.55
CA LYS A 106 -5.41 2.30 16.11
C LYS A 106 -4.32 1.70 15.25
N VAL A 107 -3.07 2.08 15.49
CA VAL A 107 -1.90 1.58 14.75
C VAL A 107 -1.75 0.07 14.95
N ALA A 108 -1.94 -0.44 16.17
CA ALA A 108 -1.86 -1.87 16.45
C ALA A 108 -2.94 -2.65 15.69
N MET A 109 -4.19 -2.20 15.74
CA MET A 109 -5.28 -2.85 15.00
C MET A 109 -5.07 -2.79 13.49
N ASP A 110 -4.60 -1.65 12.98
CA ASP A 110 -4.30 -1.51 11.56
C ASP A 110 -3.15 -2.43 11.13
N SER A 111 -2.06 -2.46 11.90
CA SER A 111 -0.86 -3.24 11.57
C SER A 111 -1.04 -4.75 11.78
N MET A 112 -1.87 -5.17 12.73
CA MET A 112 -2.07 -6.59 13.07
C MET A 112 -3.25 -7.23 12.34
N ILE A 113 -4.25 -6.46 11.93
CA ILE A 113 -5.46 -6.99 11.29
C ILE A 113 -5.51 -6.55 9.84
N PHE A 114 -5.53 -5.24 9.59
CA PHE A 114 -5.75 -4.71 8.24
C PHE A 114 -4.54 -4.90 7.34
N GLY A 115 -3.33 -4.64 7.82
CA GLY A 115 -2.09 -4.81 7.07
C GLY A 115 -1.92 -6.22 6.49
N PRO A 116 -1.93 -7.29 7.32
CA PRO A 116 -1.86 -8.67 6.85
C PRO A 116 -2.99 -9.02 5.86
N PHE A 117 -4.22 -8.65 6.20
CA PHE A 117 -5.38 -8.93 5.35
C PHE A 117 -5.30 -8.24 4.00
N HIS A 118 -5.04 -6.93 4.00
CA HIS A 118 -4.87 -6.11 2.80
C HIS A 118 -3.75 -6.67 1.91
N LEU A 119 -2.59 -6.98 2.49
CA LEU A 119 -1.44 -7.49 1.74
C LEU A 119 -1.73 -8.85 1.10
N PHE A 120 -2.42 -9.74 1.83
CA PHE A 120 -2.83 -11.04 1.32
C PHE A 120 -3.79 -10.90 0.14
N VAL A 121 -4.82 -10.05 0.28
CA VAL A 121 -5.81 -9.80 -0.78
C VAL A 121 -5.13 -9.16 -1.99
N PHE A 122 -4.24 -8.19 -1.77
CA PHE A 122 -3.52 -7.51 -2.84
C PHE A 122 -2.66 -8.48 -3.67
N PHE A 123 -1.80 -9.29 -3.03
CA PHE A 123 -0.97 -10.25 -3.76
C PHE A 123 -1.79 -11.31 -4.50
N SER A 124 -2.86 -11.79 -3.86
CA SER A 124 -3.78 -12.75 -4.48
C SER A 124 -4.44 -12.17 -5.72
N TYR A 125 -5.01 -10.96 -5.58
CA TYR A 125 -5.69 -10.24 -6.66
C TYR A 125 -4.75 -9.95 -7.83
N MET A 126 -3.57 -9.37 -7.54
CA MET A 126 -2.58 -9.05 -8.57
C MET A 126 -2.07 -10.31 -9.27
N GLY A 127 -1.83 -11.39 -8.54
CA GLY A 127 -1.40 -12.68 -9.10
C GLY A 127 -2.43 -13.28 -10.05
N LEU A 128 -3.71 -13.29 -9.64
CA LEU A 128 -4.81 -13.82 -10.46
C LEU A 128 -5.06 -12.97 -11.71
N CYS A 129 -5.09 -11.64 -11.58
CA CYS A 129 -5.27 -10.74 -12.73
C CYS A 129 -4.09 -10.75 -13.71
N ALA A 130 -2.89 -11.10 -13.23
CA ALA A 130 -1.73 -11.37 -14.09
C ALA A 130 -1.85 -12.69 -14.87
N GLY A 131 -2.89 -13.50 -14.61
CA GLY A 131 -3.12 -14.79 -15.28
C GLY A 131 -2.30 -15.94 -14.69
N LYS A 132 -1.80 -15.81 -13.44
CA LYS A 132 -1.09 -16.90 -12.77
C LYS A 132 -2.09 -17.94 -12.26
N ASN A 133 -1.74 -19.22 -12.40
CA ASN A 133 -2.51 -20.31 -11.81
C ASN A 133 -2.46 -20.23 -10.27
N LEU A 134 -3.52 -20.70 -9.60
CA LEU A 134 -3.64 -20.71 -8.14
C LEU A 134 -2.42 -21.29 -7.40
N PRO A 135 -1.80 -22.41 -7.85
CA PRO A 135 -0.60 -22.94 -7.19
C PRO A 135 0.58 -21.95 -7.22
N LYS A 136 0.77 -21.25 -8.35
CA LYS A 136 1.83 -20.25 -8.49
C LYS A 136 1.57 -19.01 -7.63
N VAL A 137 0.30 -18.57 -7.52
CA VAL A 137 -0.07 -17.47 -6.62
C VAL A 137 0.21 -17.85 -5.16
N LYS A 138 -0.12 -19.08 -4.76
CA LYS A 138 0.16 -19.59 -3.41
C LYS A 138 1.66 -19.66 -3.11
N GLU A 139 2.46 -20.08 -4.07
CA GLU A 139 3.92 -20.12 -3.95
C GLU A 139 4.50 -18.69 -3.82
N ASP A 140 4.07 -17.77 -4.67
CA ASP A 140 4.47 -16.36 -4.61
C ASP A 140 4.09 -15.71 -3.27
N LEU A 141 2.90 -16.00 -2.75
CA LEU A 141 2.49 -15.59 -1.41
C LEU A 141 3.42 -16.17 -0.36
N LYS A 142 3.65 -17.49 -0.33
CA LYS A 142 4.52 -18.12 0.66
C LYS A 142 5.93 -17.51 0.65
N ARG A 143 6.45 -17.17 -0.53
CA ARG A 143 7.79 -16.60 -0.69
C ARG A 143 7.87 -15.12 -0.31
N ASN A 144 6.91 -14.31 -0.74
CA ASN A 144 7.03 -12.86 -0.70
C ASN A 144 6.20 -12.21 0.41
N TYR A 145 5.20 -12.90 0.98
CA TYR A 145 4.26 -12.33 1.95
C TYR A 145 4.93 -11.90 3.25
N VAL A 146 5.69 -12.79 3.91
CA VAL A 146 6.34 -12.47 5.19
C VAL A 146 7.40 -11.36 5.03
N PRO A 147 8.30 -11.41 4.02
CA PRO A 147 9.24 -10.31 3.78
C PRO A 147 8.54 -8.97 3.53
N ALA A 148 7.48 -8.98 2.71
CA ALA A 148 6.70 -7.77 2.45
C ALA A 148 6.01 -7.29 3.72
N LEU A 149 5.40 -8.17 4.52
CA LEU A 149 4.71 -7.80 5.74
C LEU A 149 5.65 -7.12 6.76
N VAL A 150 6.88 -7.61 6.91
CA VAL A 150 7.86 -7.01 7.82
C VAL A 150 8.34 -5.66 7.31
N LEU A 151 8.66 -5.57 6.01
CA LEU A 151 9.16 -4.33 5.40
C LEU A 151 8.08 -3.24 5.38
N GLU A 152 6.92 -3.56 4.82
CA GLU A 152 5.76 -2.69 4.75
C GLU A 152 5.26 -2.36 6.15
N GLY A 153 5.16 -3.35 7.03
CA GLY A 153 4.67 -3.17 8.39
C GLY A 153 5.45 -2.12 9.17
N GLY A 154 6.79 -2.10 9.05
CA GLY A 154 7.63 -1.09 9.69
C GLY A 154 7.38 0.32 9.13
N VAL A 155 7.43 0.48 7.80
CA VAL A 155 7.25 1.79 7.13
C VAL A 155 5.84 2.33 7.36
N TRP A 156 4.83 1.50 7.13
CA TRP A 156 3.42 1.87 7.29
C TRP A 156 3.05 2.12 8.74
N SER A 157 3.64 1.45 9.74
CA SER A 157 3.40 1.77 11.15
C SER A 157 3.73 3.23 11.45
N VAL A 158 4.88 3.71 10.96
CA VAL A 158 5.29 5.11 11.14
C VAL A 158 4.29 6.04 10.44
N VAL A 159 3.97 5.77 9.18
CA VAL A 159 3.00 6.55 8.39
C VAL A 159 1.64 6.62 9.10
N GLN A 160 1.17 5.51 9.66
CA GLN A 160 -0.12 5.41 10.34
C GLN A 160 -0.13 6.10 11.72
N VAL A 161 0.99 6.13 12.44
CA VAL A 161 1.13 6.95 13.65
C VAL A 161 0.84 8.42 13.31
N PHE A 162 1.49 8.96 12.28
CA PHE A 162 1.24 10.34 11.85
C PHE A 162 -0.21 10.54 11.38
N ASN A 163 -0.74 9.59 10.61
CA ASN A 163 -2.11 9.63 10.11
C ASN A 163 -3.13 9.78 11.26
N PHE A 164 -3.07 8.86 12.24
CA PHE A 164 -4.04 8.82 13.33
C PHE A 164 -3.84 9.91 14.38
N TRP A 165 -2.64 10.48 14.48
CA TRP A 165 -2.35 11.57 15.40
C TRP A 165 -2.85 12.92 14.88
N TYR A 166 -2.59 13.22 13.61
CA TYR A 166 -2.82 14.56 13.05
C TYR A 166 -4.11 14.68 12.24
N LEU A 167 -4.55 13.61 11.57
CA LEU A 167 -5.64 13.70 10.61
C LEU A 167 -6.98 13.21 11.17
N PRO A 168 -8.07 13.97 10.96
CA PRO A 168 -9.41 13.48 11.27
C PRO A 168 -9.80 12.37 10.30
N VAL A 169 -10.61 11.42 10.77
CA VAL A 169 -11.01 10.16 10.09
C VAL A 169 -11.34 10.33 8.60
N LYS A 170 -12.09 11.38 8.25
CA LYS A 170 -12.48 11.71 6.87
C LYS A 170 -11.31 11.85 5.88
N TYR A 171 -10.14 12.29 6.34
CA TYR A 171 -8.95 12.49 5.49
C TYR A 171 -7.93 11.36 5.59
N GLN A 172 -8.12 10.39 6.51
CA GLN A 172 -7.14 9.35 6.78
C GLN A 172 -6.90 8.45 5.56
N LEU A 173 -7.97 8.10 4.83
CA LEU A 173 -7.86 7.31 3.61
C LEU A 173 -7.17 8.08 2.46
N LEU A 174 -7.45 9.38 2.33
CA LEU A 174 -6.78 10.21 1.32
C LEU A 174 -5.27 10.27 1.57
N TYR A 175 -4.88 10.45 2.84
CA TYR A 175 -3.48 10.46 3.24
C TYR A 175 -2.78 9.15 2.93
N VAL A 176 -3.41 8.02 3.24
CA VAL A 176 -2.86 6.69 2.92
C VAL A 176 -2.69 6.51 1.43
N ASN A 177 -3.69 6.85 0.63
CA ASN A 177 -3.59 6.74 -0.83
C ASN A 177 -2.49 7.64 -1.42
N LEU A 178 -2.24 8.82 -0.85
CA LEU A 178 -1.11 9.68 -1.26
C LEU A 178 0.22 9.03 -0.90
N PHE A 179 0.35 8.43 0.28
CA PHE A 179 1.55 7.69 0.65
C PHE A 179 1.73 6.42 -0.17
N CYS A 180 0.66 5.76 -0.64
CA CYS A 180 0.76 4.63 -1.58
C CYS A 180 1.43 5.03 -2.90
N LEU A 181 1.28 6.29 -3.35
CA LEU A 181 2.03 6.80 -4.52
C LEU A 181 3.54 6.80 -4.26
N LEU A 182 3.93 7.31 -3.08
CA LEU A 182 5.33 7.37 -2.66
C LEU A 182 5.90 5.98 -2.45
N ASP A 183 5.12 5.10 -1.85
CA ASP A 183 5.49 3.71 -1.61
C ASP A 183 5.67 2.94 -2.93
N SER A 184 4.77 3.14 -3.90
CA SER A 184 4.90 2.57 -5.25
C SER A 184 6.20 2.99 -5.94
N ALA A 185 6.61 4.25 -5.75
CA ALA A 185 7.88 4.76 -6.24
C ALA A 185 9.08 4.18 -5.48
N PHE A 186 8.99 4.12 -4.14
CA PHE A 186 10.01 3.58 -3.26
C PHE A 186 10.27 2.10 -3.51
N LEU A 187 9.22 1.28 -3.61
CA LEU A 187 9.32 -0.15 -3.92
C LEU A 187 9.91 -0.39 -5.30
N SER A 188 9.47 0.37 -6.31
CA SER A 188 10.04 0.28 -7.66
C SER A 188 11.53 0.58 -7.66
N TRP A 189 11.98 1.57 -6.88
CA TRP A 189 13.39 1.89 -6.69
C TRP A 189 14.13 0.81 -5.88
N LEU A 190 13.55 0.31 -4.80
CA LEU A 190 14.14 -0.71 -3.94
C LEU A 190 14.30 -2.06 -4.68
N GLU A 191 13.38 -2.37 -5.59
CA GLU A 191 13.47 -3.54 -6.46
C GLU A 191 14.63 -3.43 -7.47
N GLN A 192 15.03 -2.23 -7.85
CA GLN A 192 16.19 -2.00 -8.71
C GLN A 192 17.51 -2.25 -7.97
N GLN A 193 17.55 -2.03 -6.67
CA GLN A 193 18.71 -2.31 -5.82
C GLN A 193 18.87 -3.80 -5.47
N LYS A 194 18.45 -4.73 -6.34
CA LYS A 194 18.49 -6.19 -6.10
C LYS A 194 19.88 -6.74 -5.70
N ASP A 195 20.96 -6.01 -5.96
CA ASP A 195 22.33 -6.36 -5.55
C ASP A 195 22.83 -5.68 -4.24
N ALA A 196 21.96 -4.99 -3.49
CA ALA A 196 22.35 -4.32 -2.26
C ALA A 196 22.56 -5.29 -1.08
N SER A 197 23.65 -5.07 -0.33
CA SER A 197 24.17 -5.89 0.77
C SER A 197 23.13 -6.23 1.86
N TRP A 198 22.17 -5.33 2.08
CA TRP A 198 21.13 -5.48 3.11
C TRP A 198 20.08 -6.55 2.79
N LYS A 199 19.78 -6.81 1.50
CA LYS A 199 18.89 -7.92 1.10
C LYS A 199 19.52 -9.29 1.34
N LYS A 200 20.84 -9.41 1.22
CA LYS A 200 21.59 -10.61 1.63
C LYS A 200 21.52 -10.80 3.15
N CYS A 201 21.57 -9.73 3.93
CA CYS A 201 21.38 -9.78 5.39
C CYS A 201 19.98 -10.33 5.76
N PHE A 202 18.93 -9.89 5.05
CA PHE A 202 17.57 -10.43 5.21
C PHE A 202 17.45 -11.91 4.81
N GLN A 203 18.10 -12.34 3.73
CA GLN A 203 18.17 -13.76 3.37
C GLN A 203 18.97 -14.60 4.38
N VAL A 204 20.04 -14.05 4.94
CA VAL A 204 20.87 -14.68 5.99
C VAL A 204 20.07 -14.83 7.30
N PHE A 205 19.27 -13.83 7.68
CA PHE A 205 18.33 -13.93 8.80
C PHE A 205 17.30 -15.04 8.59
N HIS A 206 16.81 -15.22 7.36
CA HIS A 206 15.88 -16.29 7.01
C HIS A 206 16.52 -17.69 7.07
N SER A 207 17.75 -17.85 6.55
CA SER A 207 18.48 -19.12 6.63
C SER A 207 18.78 -19.56 8.07
N LYS A 208 18.92 -18.60 8.99
CA LYS A 208 19.16 -18.87 10.41
C LYS A 208 17.89 -19.36 11.14
N ASN A 209 16.69 -18.94 10.72
CA ASN A 209 15.43 -19.41 11.30
C ASN A 209 15.00 -20.79 10.81
N GLU A 210 15.33 -21.19 9.57
CA GLU A 210 15.04 -22.55 9.08
C GLU A 210 15.98 -23.61 9.69
N LYS A 211 17.22 -23.25 10.04
CA LYS A 211 18.17 -24.17 10.70
C LYS A 211 17.98 -24.29 12.22
N GLY A 212 17.14 -23.46 12.83
CA GLY A 212 16.82 -23.51 14.26
C GLY A 212 15.65 -24.42 14.64
N GLY A 213 14.95 -25.01 13.65
CA GLY A 213 13.81 -25.91 13.84
C GLY A 213 14.09 -27.39 13.61
N GLN A 214 15.36 -27.78 13.42
CA GLN A 214 15.82 -29.17 13.41
C GLN A 214 16.80 -29.37 14.58
N CYS A 215 16.25 -29.56 15.78
CA CYS A 215 16.84 -30.30 16.88
C CYS A 215 15.69 -31.02 17.61
#